data_AF-A0A936RAZ1-F1
#
_entry.id   AF-A0A936RAZ1-F1
#
_cell.length_a   1.000
_cell.length_b   1.000
_cell.length_c   1.000
_cell.angle_alpha   90.00
_cell.angle_beta   90.00
_cell.angle_gamma   90.00
#
_symmetry.space_group_name_H-M   'P 1'
#
loop_
_entity.id
_entity.type
_entity.pdbx_description
1 polymer ?
#
loop_
_entity_poly.entity_id
_entity_poly.type
_entity_poly.pdbx_seq_one_letter_code
_entity_poly.pdbx_strand_id
1 'polypeptide(L)'
;MKTIVLIGAGKSATVLIDYLLAETETNNWKFIIADADREQILLKTGNSPFAEAVQLDITNEKQRGDLVQRAHVVISMMPPALHFLVAKDCVEYRKHLLTASYLDDKMKSLKEEISNRKLLFLCEMGLDPGIDHMSAMKIIDGIRSTGGNITSFKSHCGGLVAPESDDNPWHYKISWNPRNIVMAGSAGAVYKLDHEIKNISYNDLFDCSNKIDHAGLKDLAFYPNRDSLSYIPVYKLPDTATFIRTTLRHVDFFKGWNAVVHAGLTNETAVIDAKGLTFKKWSVPVLPFVHEENKQMLSFLGLFEDVPVPSSAKSSADILQWLVETKLKMLPADKDMIVMLHEFEYVQDNQHKSLKSCLVVKGEDSLRTAMAKTVGLPLGIAAKLILNETIKLKGLHIPTVKEIYNPVLAELADAGIQFVETMG
;
A
#
# COMPACT_ATOMS: atom_id res chain seq x y z
N MET A 1 -18.88 -4.51 26.66
CA MET A 1 -18.50 -5.29 25.47
C MET A 1 -17.41 -4.51 24.74
N LYS A 2 -16.30 -5.15 24.35
CA LYS A 2 -15.25 -4.48 23.56
C LYS A 2 -15.81 -4.16 22.17
N THR A 3 -15.41 -3.03 21.61
CA THR A 3 -15.97 -2.50 20.36
C THR A 3 -14.86 -2.05 19.43
N ILE A 4 -14.90 -2.51 18.18
CA ILE A 4 -14.07 -2.01 17.10
C ILE A 4 -14.94 -1.12 16.21
N VAL A 5 -14.44 0.08 15.89
CA VAL A 5 -15.04 0.95 14.87
C VAL A 5 -14.11 0.98 13.65
N LEU A 6 -14.60 0.54 12.50
CA LEU A 6 -13.93 0.71 11.21
C LEU A 6 -14.55 1.89 10.46
N ILE A 7 -13.73 2.84 10.03
CA ILE A 7 -14.13 3.96 9.18
C ILE A 7 -13.52 3.75 7.79
N GLY A 8 -14.37 3.56 6.78
CA GLY A 8 -14.02 3.26 5.40
C GLY A 8 -14.23 1.78 5.06
N ALA A 9 -15.17 1.51 4.14
CA ALA A 9 -15.56 0.18 3.68
C ALA A 9 -15.22 -0.07 2.19
N GLY A 10 -14.23 0.65 1.65
CA GLY A 10 -13.77 0.52 0.26
C GLY A 10 -13.15 -0.84 -0.11
N LYS A 11 -12.56 -0.94 -1.31
CA LYS A 11 -12.02 -2.21 -1.87
C LYS A 11 -11.05 -2.93 -0.93
N SER A 12 -10.07 -2.20 -0.38
CA SER A 12 -9.03 -2.77 0.50
C SER A 12 -9.53 -3.21 1.89
N ALA A 13 -10.76 -2.84 2.27
CA ALA A 13 -11.32 -3.20 3.57
C ALA A 13 -12.03 -4.56 3.57
N THR A 14 -12.26 -5.19 2.42
CA THR A 14 -13.07 -6.41 2.32
C THR A 14 -12.54 -7.55 3.20
N VAL A 15 -11.24 -7.88 3.08
CA VAL A 15 -10.65 -8.97 3.89
C VAL A 15 -10.54 -8.58 5.37
N LEU A 16 -10.28 -7.30 5.67
CA LEU A 16 -10.31 -6.80 7.04
C LEU A 16 -11.69 -6.99 7.69
N ILE A 17 -12.77 -6.71 6.95
CA ILE A 17 -14.14 -6.89 7.41
C ILE A 17 -14.41 -8.39 7.65
N ASP A 18 -14.08 -9.25 6.69
CA ASP A 18 -14.24 -10.72 6.82
C ASP A 18 -13.53 -11.24 8.09
N TYR A 19 -12.27 -10.84 8.30
CA TYR A 19 -11.48 -11.21 9.47
C TYR A 19 -12.09 -10.69 10.78
N LEU A 20 -12.45 -9.40 10.86
CA LEU A 20 -12.99 -8.83 12.09
C LEU A 20 -14.39 -9.36 12.43
N LEU A 21 -15.20 -9.75 11.46
CA LEU A 21 -16.47 -10.42 11.72
C LEU A 21 -16.25 -11.75 12.45
N ALA A 22 -15.33 -12.59 11.97
CA ALA A 22 -14.99 -13.85 12.62
C ALA A 22 -14.43 -13.65 14.04
N GLU A 23 -13.57 -12.63 14.22
CA GLU A 23 -13.01 -12.32 15.53
C GLU A 23 -14.05 -11.75 16.50
N THR A 24 -14.99 -10.92 16.01
CA THR A 24 -16.03 -10.36 16.87
C THR A 24 -17.05 -11.40 17.31
N GLU A 25 -17.37 -12.38 16.46
CA GLU A 25 -18.14 -13.56 16.86
C GLU A 25 -17.40 -14.38 17.91
N THR A 26 -16.15 -14.76 17.64
CA THR A 26 -15.34 -15.61 18.53
C THR A 26 -15.14 -14.99 19.93
N ASN A 27 -14.91 -13.68 19.98
CA ASN A 27 -14.59 -12.97 21.22
C ASN A 27 -15.80 -12.25 21.85
N ASN A 28 -17.00 -12.37 21.26
CA ASN A 28 -18.21 -11.64 21.66
C ASN A 28 -17.98 -10.12 21.77
N TRP A 29 -17.43 -9.53 20.70
CA TRP A 29 -17.20 -8.10 20.56
C TRP A 29 -18.25 -7.45 19.64
N LYS A 30 -18.36 -6.13 19.68
CA LYS A 30 -19.14 -5.37 18.71
C LYS A 30 -18.24 -4.86 17.59
N PHE A 31 -18.71 -4.98 16.36
CA PHE A 31 -18.09 -4.35 15.20
C PHE A 31 -19.03 -3.29 14.63
N ILE A 32 -18.56 -2.06 14.52
CA ILE A 32 -19.30 -0.97 13.88
C ILE A 32 -18.50 -0.54 12.65
N ILE A 33 -19.14 -0.51 11.49
CA ILE A 33 -18.50 -0.13 10.23
C ILE A 33 -19.22 1.11 9.71
N ALA A 34 -18.45 2.14 9.41
CA ALA A 34 -18.93 3.42 8.95
C ALA A 34 -18.36 3.77 7.58
N ASP A 35 -19.25 4.14 6.66
CA ASP A 35 -18.91 4.62 5.31
C ASP A 35 -20.01 5.59 4.84
N ALA A 36 -19.73 6.36 3.78
CA ALA A 36 -20.75 7.18 3.12
C ALA A 36 -21.82 6.31 2.45
N ASP A 37 -21.44 5.11 1.98
CA ASP A 37 -22.33 4.10 1.41
C ASP A 37 -22.65 2.99 2.42
N ARG A 38 -23.82 3.11 3.07
CA ARG A 38 -24.30 2.12 4.05
C ARG A 38 -24.66 0.77 3.40
N GLU A 39 -25.16 0.77 2.17
CA GLU A 39 -25.59 -0.46 1.51
C GLU A 39 -24.39 -1.35 1.17
N GLN A 40 -23.25 -0.74 0.78
CA GLN A 40 -22.00 -1.46 0.61
C GLN A 40 -21.58 -2.22 1.89
N ILE A 41 -21.78 -1.62 3.06
CA ILE A 41 -21.45 -2.26 4.35
C ILE A 41 -22.36 -3.47 4.60
N LEU A 42 -23.68 -3.33 4.36
CA LEU A 42 -24.64 -4.41 4.55
C LEU A 42 -24.32 -5.62 3.67
N LEU A 43 -23.94 -5.37 2.41
CA LEU A 43 -23.51 -6.42 1.48
C LEU A 43 -22.25 -7.17 1.98
N LYS A 44 -21.28 -6.46 2.56
CA LYS A 44 -20.04 -7.07 3.07
C LYS A 44 -20.22 -7.82 4.39
N THR A 45 -21.20 -7.44 5.19
CA THR A 45 -21.41 -8.01 6.53
C THR A 45 -22.38 -9.17 6.57
N GLY A 46 -23.15 -9.40 5.51
CA GLY A 46 -24.14 -10.47 5.46
C GLY A 46 -25.18 -10.41 6.58
N ASN A 47 -25.43 -9.21 7.15
CA ASN A 47 -26.27 -8.99 8.33
C ASN A 47 -25.82 -9.74 9.60
N SER A 48 -24.51 -9.91 9.81
CA SER A 48 -23.97 -10.47 11.06
C SER A 48 -24.53 -9.75 12.29
N PRO A 49 -24.96 -10.47 13.35
CA PRO A 49 -25.50 -9.86 14.57
C PRO A 49 -24.44 -9.06 15.36
N PHE A 50 -23.16 -9.36 15.15
CA PHE A 50 -22.03 -8.65 15.78
C PHE A 50 -21.70 -7.34 15.06
N ALA A 51 -22.19 -7.15 13.83
CA ALA A 51 -21.94 -5.98 13.01
C ALA A 51 -23.01 -4.89 13.17
N GLU A 52 -22.65 -3.65 12.86
CA GLU A 52 -23.57 -2.53 12.71
C GLU A 52 -23.08 -1.64 11.57
N ALA A 53 -23.95 -1.40 10.60
CA ALA A 53 -23.68 -0.52 9.47
C ALA A 53 -24.16 0.91 9.76
N VAL A 54 -23.24 1.86 9.77
CA VAL A 54 -23.50 3.28 10.04
C VAL A 54 -23.17 4.10 8.79
N GLN A 55 -24.12 4.93 8.35
CA GLN A 55 -23.82 5.92 7.33
C GLN A 55 -23.10 7.10 7.99
N LEU A 56 -21.94 7.51 7.45
CA LEU A 56 -21.12 8.57 8.03
C LEU A 56 -20.62 9.54 6.94
N ASP A 57 -20.86 10.83 7.14
CA ASP A 57 -20.04 11.87 6.54
C ASP A 57 -18.84 12.13 7.45
N ILE A 58 -17.63 11.79 7.00
CA ILE A 58 -16.41 11.92 7.78
C ILE A 58 -16.09 13.37 8.19
N THR A 59 -16.61 14.35 7.45
CA THR A 59 -16.43 15.78 7.75
C THR A 59 -17.39 16.28 8.82
N ASN A 60 -18.47 15.53 9.10
CA ASN A 60 -19.42 15.86 10.15
C ASN A 60 -18.84 15.51 11.53
N GLU A 61 -18.37 16.53 12.24
CA GLU A 61 -17.73 16.41 13.55
C GLU A 61 -18.62 15.72 14.60
N LYS A 62 -19.91 16.07 14.67
CA LYS A 62 -20.82 15.47 15.64
C LYS A 62 -21.03 13.98 15.37
N GLN A 63 -21.30 13.59 14.13
CA GLN A 63 -21.47 12.17 13.78
C GLN A 63 -20.20 11.36 14.04
N ARG A 64 -19.04 11.90 13.66
CA ARG A 64 -17.74 11.25 13.87
C ARG A 64 -17.43 11.08 15.36
N GLY A 65 -17.65 12.12 16.17
CA GLY A 65 -17.46 12.06 17.62
C GLY A 65 -18.41 11.09 18.32
N ASP A 66 -19.71 11.11 17.98
CA ASP A 66 -20.73 10.18 18.51
C ASP A 66 -20.34 8.72 18.22
N LEU A 67 -19.78 8.45 17.04
CA LEU A 67 -19.31 7.12 16.65
C LEU A 67 -18.03 6.72 17.39
N VAL A 68 -17.01 7.58 17.41
CA VAL A 68 -15.69 7.28 18.01
C VAL A 68 -15.83 7.01 19.52
N GLN A 69 -16.71 7.70 20.24
CA GLN A 69 -16.97 7.47 21.66
C GLN A 69 -17.35 6.01 22.00
N ARG A 70 -17.97 5.30 21.05
CA ARG A 70 -18.42 3.91 21.22
C ARG A 70 -17.28 2.89 21.10
N ALA A 71 -16.14 3.30 20.53
CA ALA A 71 -15.01 2.43 20.26
C ALA A 71 -14.20 2.10 21.51
N HIS A 72 -13.47 1.00 21.46
CA HIS A 72 -12.24 0.79 22.22
C HIS A 72 -11.02 1.00 21.31
N VAL A 73 -11.10 0.49 20.08
CA VAL A 73 -10.13 0.69 19.01
C VAL A 73 -10.86 1.21 17.77
N VAL A 74 -10.29 2.25 17.14
CA VAL A 74 -10.74 2.77 15.85
C VAL A 74 -9.73 2.38 14.78
N ILE A 75 -10.20 1.85 13.66
CA ILE A 75 -9.42 1.59 12.45
C ILE A 75 -9.89 2.57 11.38
N SER A 76 -8.96 3.33 10.80
CA SER A 76 -9.29 4.25 9.71
C SER A 76 -8.66 3.76 8.40
N MET A 77 -9.50 3.35 7.46
CA MET A 77 -9.17 3.00 6.07
C MET A 77 -9.44 4.16 5.09
N MET A 78 -9.61 5.37 5.61
CA MET A 78 -9.81 6.60 4.84
C MET A 78 -8.53 7.03 4.09
N PRO A 79 -8.65 7.90 3.06
CA PRO A 79 -7.50 8.58 2.48
C PRO A 79 -6.65 9.35 3.52
N PRO A 80 -5.33 9.50 3.32
CA PRO A 80 -4.42 10.14 4.28
C PRO A 80 -4.88 11.51 4.79
N ALA A 81 -5.42 12.35 3.91
CA ALA A 81 -5.89 13.69 4.24
C ALA A 81 -7.00 13.72 5.32
N LEU A 82 -7.73 12.62 5.50
CA LEU A 82 -8.88 12.51 6.39
C LEU A 82 -8.56 11.81 7.72
N HIS A 83 -7.41 11.12 7.83
CA HIS A 83 -7.02 10.46 9.08
C HIS A 83 -6.92 11.41 10.26
N PHE A 84 -6.46 12.64 10.03
CA PHE A 84 -6.27 13.62 11.09
C PHE A 84 -7.57 14.00 11.80
N LEU A 85 -8.71 14.01 11.09
CA LEU A 85 -10.02 14.28 11.70
C LEU A 85 -10.40 13.19 12.70
N VAL A 86 -10.20 11.92 12.32
CA VAL A 86 -10.44 10.77 13.20
C VAL A 86 -9.46 10.76 14.38
N ALA A 87 -8.19 11.09 14.12
CA ALA A 87 -7.14 11.15 15.13
C ALA A 87 -7.46 12.13 16.26
N LYS A 88 -7.94 13.34 15.92
CA LYS A 88 -8.39 14.31 16.90
C LYS A 88 -9.49 13.76 17.80
N ASP A 89 -10.53 13.19 17.22
CA ASP A 89 -11.64 12.62 17.98
C ASP A 89 -11.17 11.46 18.87
N CYS A 90 -10.25 10.62 18.38
CA CYS A 90 -9.64 9.56 19.18
C CYS A 90 -8.84 10.12 20.37
N VAL A 91 -8.11 11.21 20.20
CA VAL A 91 -7.41 11.89 21.31
C VAL A 91 -8.42 12.45 22.31
N GLU A 92 -9.45 13.15 21.83
CA GLU A 92 -10.50 13.76 22.64
C GLU A 92 -11.21 12.71 23.51
N TYR A 93 -11.71 11.64 22.88
CA TYR A 93 -12.50 10.58 23.51
C TYR A 93 -11.66 9.40 24.04
N ARG A 94 -10.33 9.54 24.03
CA ARG A 94 -9.36 8.59 24.58
C ARG A 94 -9.46 7.18 23.99
N LYS A 95 -9.46 7.09 22.66
CA LYS A 95 -9.55 5.84 21.91
C LYS A 95 -8.23 5.51 21.22
N HIS A 96 -7.94 4.22 21.06
CA HIS A 96 -6.81 3.78 20.24
C HIS A 96 -7.11 3.98 18.75
N LEU A 97 -6.08 4.25 17.96
CA LEU A 97 -6.21 4.46 16.51
C LEU A 97 -5.22 3.59 15.73
N LEU A 98 -5.71 2.95 14.67
CA LEU A 98 -4.93 2.18 13.71
C LEU A 98 -5.13 2.72 12.30
N THR A 99 -4.05 2.89 11.53
CA THR A 99 -4.11 3.28 10.10
C THR A 99 -3.09 2.50 9.27
N ALA A 100 -3.38 2.30 7.98
CA ALA A 100 -2.46 1.69 7.01
C ALA A 100 -1.65 2.73 6.20
N SER A 101 -1.79 4.02 6.51
CA SER A 101 -1.13 5.11 5.78
C SER A 101 0.15 5.56 6.46
N TYR A 102 1.04 6.16 5.66
CA TYR A 102 2.25 6.84 6.10
C TYR A 102 2.01 7.83 7.24
N LEU A 103 2.95 7.89 8.17
CA LEU A 103 2.92 8.82 9.29
C LEU A 103 3.30 10.24 8.83
N ASP A 104 2.31 11.12 8.74
CA ASP A 104 2.49 12.52 8.35
C ASP A 104 2.75 13.46 9.53
N ASP A 105 3.11 14.72 9.24
CA ASP A 105 3.45 15.70 10.27
C ASP A 105 2.24 16.16 11.10
N LYS A 106 1.02 16.08 10.54
CA LYS A 106 -0.21 16.36 11.28
C LYS A 106 -0.48 15.29 12.34
N MET A 107 -0.20 14.03 12.04
CA MET A 107 -0.31 12.95 13.01
C MET A 107 0.80 13.05 14.08
N LYS A 108 2.02 13.40 13.67
CA LYS A 108 3.16 13.62 14.60
C LYS A 108 2.90 14.74 15.59
N SER A 109 2.16 15.80 15.21
CA SER A 109 1.86 16.91 16.13
C SER A 109 1.02 16.49 17.34
N LEU A 110 0.27 15.38 17.24
CA LEU A 110 -0.53 14.82 18.34
C LEU A 110 0.27 13.95 19.32
N LYS A 111 1.58 13.74 19.08
CA LYS A 111 2.42 12.79 19.83
C LYS A 111 2.38 13.00 21.35
N GLU A 112 2.44 14.25 21.80
CA GLU A 112 2.40 14.58 23.23
C GLU A 112 1.03 14.25 23.84
N GLU A 113 -0.06 14.64 23.17
CA GLU A 113 -1.42 14.36 23.63
C GLU A 113 -1.70 12.85 23.72
N ILE A 114 -1.27 12.08 22.71
CA ILE A 114 -1.38 10.62 22.67
C ILE A 114 -0.66 10.01 23.88
N SER A 115 0.57 10.46 24.14
CA SER A 115 1.41 9.96 25.23
C SER A 115 0.84 10.30 26.61
N ASN A 116 0.42 11.56 26.82
CA ASN A 116 -0.17 12.05 28.06
C ASN A 116 -1.45 11.32 28.43
N ARG A 117 -2.26 10.96 27.42
CA ARG A 117 -3.52 10.22 27.59
C ARG A 117 -3.34 8.71 27.63
N LYS A 118 -2.10 8.21 27.54
CA LYS A 118 -1.77 6.77 27.50
C LYS A 118 -2.56 6.04 26.41
N LEU A 119 -2.64 6.66 25.23
CA LEU A 119 -3.24 6.06 24.04
C LEU A 119 -2.17 5.32 23.23
N LEU A 120 -2.62 4.51 22.29
CA LEU A 120 -1.77 3.86 21.28
C LEU A 120 -2.33 4.26 19.93
N PHE A 121 -1.52 4.97 19.17
CA PHE A 121 -1.77 5.29 17.78
C PHE A 121 -0.71 4.53 16.98
N LEU A 122 -1.15 3.62 16.13
CA LEU A 122 -0.26 2.80 15.33
C LEU A 122 -0.59 3.01 13.85
N CYS A 123 0.31 3.72 13.18
CA CYS A 123 0.23 4.01 11.76
C CYS A 123 1.00 2.96 10.96
N GLU A 124 0.94 3.07 9.62
CA GLU A 124 1.74 2.23 8.74
C GLU A 124 1.53 0.72 8.96
N MET A 125 0.29 0.30 9.23
CA MET A 125 -0.09 -1.10 9.45
C MET A 125 -0.72 -1.75 8.21
N GLY A 126 -0.14 -1.56 7.02
CA GLY A 126 -0.60 -2.17 5.78
C GLY A 126 0.41 -3.17 5.20
N LEU A 127 0.51 -3.18 3.87
CA LEU A 127 1.51 -3.93 3.12
C LEU A 127 2.85 -3.17 3.05
N ASP A 128 2.80 -1.99 2.41
CA ASP A 128 3.92 -1.08 2.16
C ASP A 128 3.34 0.35 2.20
N PRO A 129 3.29 0.99 3.38
CA PRO A 129 4.03 0.64 4.59
C PRO A 129 3.28 -0.32 5.54
N GLY A 130 4.02 -1.27 6.14
CA GLY A 130 3.59 -2.16 7.22
C GLY A 130 4.31 -3.50 7.26
N ILE A 131 3.87 -4.48 6.49
CA ILE A 131 4.54 -5.78 6.39
C ILE A 131 6.01 -5.61 6.01
N ASP A 132 6.34 -4.64 5.14
CA ASP A 132 7.72 -4.31 4.77
C ASP A 132 8.56 -3.89 6.00
N HIS A 133 8.04 -3.01 6.87
CA HIS A 133 8.70 -2.62 8.12
C HIS A 133 8.91 -3.80 9.06
N MET A 134 7.83 -4.57 9.29
CA MET A 134 7.84 -5.68 10.23
C MET A 134 8.83 -6.76 9.82
N SER A 135 8.79 -7.17 8.55
CA SER A 135 9.66 -8.21 8.00
C SER A 135 11.11 -7.74 7.93
N ALA A 136 11.37 -6.52 7.46
CA ALA A 136 12.72 -5.95 7.43
C ALA A 136 13.32 -5.86 8.83
N MET A 137 12.58 -5.30 9.81
CA MET A 137 13.07 -5.15 11.19
C MET A 137 13.32 -6.50 11.87
N LYS A 138 12.48 -7.52 11.62
CA LYS A 138 12.71 -8.88 12.14
C LYS A 138 14.06 -9.44 11.68
N ILE A 139 14.40 -9.28 10.40
CA ILE A 139 15.68 -9.74 9.83
C ILE A 139 16.84 -8.90 10.34
N ILE A 140 16.71 -7.57 10.33
CA ILE A 140 17.74 -6.64 10.79
C ILE A 140 18.11 -6.91 12.25
N ASP A 141 17.12 -7.05 13.13
CA ASP A 141 17.34 -7.36 14.53
C ASP A 141 17.92 -8.77 14.72
N GLY A 142 17.56 -9.73 13.86
CA GLY A 142 18.15 -11.06 13.82
C GLY A 142 19.66 -11.00 13.51
N ILE A 143 20.04 -10.39 12.39
CA ILE A 143 21.44 -10.23 11.97
C ILE A 143 22.26 -9.50 13.04
N ARG A 144 21.74 -8.41 13.60
CA ARG A 144 22.41 -7.66 14.68
C ARG A 144 22.58 -8.49 15.96
N SER A 145 21.59 -9.29 16.33
CA SER A 145 21.65 -10.12 17.54
C SER A 145 22.77 -11.15 17.50
N THR A 146 23.21 -11.55 16.31
CA THR A 146 24.33 -12.46 16.08
C THR A 146 25.64 -11.73 15.74
N GLY A 147 25.73 -10.42 15.96
CA GLY A 147 26.93 -9.61 15.71
C GLY A 147 27.16 -9.19 14.26
N GLY A 148 26.17 -9.35 13.38
CA GLY A 148 26.27 -8.94 11.98
C GLY A 148 26.06 -7.44 11.79
N ASN A 149 26.81 -6.86 10.85
CA ASN A 149 26.69 -5.46 10.44
C ASN A 149 26.14 -5.37 9.01
N ILE A 150 24.94 -4.79 8.84
CA ILE A 150 24.29 -4.66 7.54
C ILE A 150 25.03 -3.60 6.71
N THR A 151 25.42 -3.96 5.49
CA THR A 151 26.11 -3.08 4.54
C THR A 151 25.23 -2.66 3.36
N SER A 152 24.24 -3.48 3.00
CA SER A 152 23.29 -3.21 1.90
C SER A 152 21.88 -3.62 2.29
N PHE A 153 20.90 -2.77 1.98
CA PHE A 153 19.49 -3.08 2.10
C PHE A 153 18.74 -2.61 0.85
N LYS A 154 18.06 -3.54 0.18
CA LYS A 154 17.12 -3.26 -0.90
C LYS A 154 15.76 -3.85 -0.55
N SER A 155 14.70 -3.09 -0.77
CA SER A 155 13.33 -3.55 -0.55
C SER A 155 12.49 -3.28 -1.78
N HIS A 156 11.85 -4.31 -2.29
CA HIS A 156 11.07 -4.29 -3.51
C HIS A 156 9.66 -4.77 -3.19
N CYS A 157 8.63 -4.02 -3.61
CA CYS A 157 7.24 -4.42 -3.42
C CYS A 157 6.40 -4.11 -4.66
N GLY A 158 5.49 -5.00 -5.05
CA GLY A 158 4.56 -4.76 -6.14
C GLY A 158 3.26 -5.52 -5.99
N GLY A 159 2.15 -4.81 -6.19
CA GLY A 159 0.87 -5.42 -6.53
C GLY A 159 0.77 -5.60 -8.04
N LEU A 160 0.67 -6.85 -8.46
CA LEU A 160 0.72 -7.34 -9.84
C LEU A 160 -0.57 -8.10 -10.15
N VAL A 161 -0.79 -8.43 -11.42
CA VAL A 161 -1.80 -9.42 -11.81
C VAL A 161 -1.25 -10.83 -11.54
N ALA A 162 -2.09 -11.76 -11.09
CA ALA A 162 -1.68 -13.15 -10.95
C ALA A 162 -1.51 -13.79 -12.34
N PRO A 163 -0.53 -14.69 -12.55
CA PRO A 163 -0.28 -15.29 -13.87
C PRO A 163 -1.50 -15.93 -14.53
N GLU A 164 -2.39 -16.55 -13.74
CA GLU A 164 -3.63 -17.16 -14.23
C GLU A 164 -4.71 -16.15 -14.69
N SER A 165 -4.54 -14.88 -14.36
CA SER A 165 -5.45 -13.78 -14.70
C SER A 165 -4.79 -12.74 -15.61
N ASP A 166 -3.58 -13.02 -16.07
CA ASP A 166 -2.82 -12.15 -16.95
C ASP A 166 -3.18 -12.41 -18.41
N ASP A 167 -3.87 -11.45 -19.01
CA ASP A 167 -4.52 -11.58 -20.32
C ASP A 167 -4.39 -10.33 -21.19
N ASN A 168 -3.54 -9.37 -20.81
CA ASN A 168 -3.41 -8.09 -21.48
C ASN A 168 -1.94 -7.65 -21.63
N PRO A 169 -1.62 -6.84 -22.64
CA PRO A 169 -0.22 -6.52 -22.96
C PRO A 169 0.49 -5.65 -21.92
N TRP A 170 -0.24 -5.09 -20.94
CA TRP A 170 0.36 -4.32 -19.85
C TRP A 170 0.85 -5.21 -18.70
N HIS A 171 0.44 -6.49 -18.67
CA HIS A 171 0.71 -7.41 -17.57
C HIS A 171 0.31 -6.79 -16.22
N TYR A 172 -0.82 -6.07 -16.22
CA TYR A 172 -1.28 -5.29 -15.09
C TYR A 172 -2.81 -5.17 -15.06
N LYS A 173 -3.39 -5.31 -13.87
CA LYS A 173 -4.81 -5.03 -13.61
C LYS A 173 -4.96 -4.22 -12.32
N ILE A 174 -5.95 -3.33 -12.27
CA ILE A 174 -6.20 -2.42 -11.14
C ILE A 174 -6.84 -3.20 -9.97
N SER A 175 -6.05 -3.50 -8.93
CA SER A 175 -6.52 -4.14 -7.69
C SER A 175 -6.64 -3.20 -6.48
N TRP A 176 -6.27 -1.92 -6.64
CA TRP A 176 -6.23 -0.92 -5.57
C TRP A 176 -6.53 0.48 -6.11
N ASN A 177 -6.22 1.54 -5.36
CA ASN A 177 -6.57 2.91 -5.72
C ASN A 177 -5.94 3.32 -7.07
N PRO A 178 -6.73 3.55 -8.13
CA PRO A 178 -6.24 3.83 -9.48
C PRO A 178 -5.48 5.15 -9.58
N ARG A 179 -5.84 6.16 -8.77
CA ARG A 179 -5.13 7.44 -8.77
C ARG A 179 -3.66 7.27 -8.40
N ASN A 180 -3.36 6.38 -7.46
CA ASN A 180 -1.98 6.11 -7.05
C ASN A 180 -1.16 5.41 -8.14
N ILE A 181 -1.81 4.73 -9.08
CA ILE A 181 -1.15 4.14 -10.25
C ILE A 181 -0.85 5.22 -11.28
N VAL A 182 -1.81 6.10 -11.57
CA VAL A 182 -1.63 7.24 -12.48
C VAL A 182 -0.49 8.15 -12.00
N MET A 183 -0.41 8.40 -10.69
CA MET A 183 0.63 9.24 -10.08
C MET A 183 1.90 8.47 -9.71
N ALA A 184 2.02 7.19 -10.08
CA ALA A 184 3.16 6.36 -9.69
C ALA A 184 4.47 6.99 -10.20
N GLY A 185 5.41 7.22 -9.28
CA GLY A 185 6.74 7.74 -9.59
C GLY A 185 6.83 9.26 -9.79
N SER A 186 5.72 10.01 -9.74
CA SER A 186 5.69 11.44 -10.09
C SER A 186 6.62 12.32 -9.23
N ALA A 187 6.95 11.88 -8.02
CA ALA A 187 7.87 12.56 -7.11
C ALA A 187 9.36 12.33 -7.45
N GLY A 188 9.67 11.50 -8.45
CA GLY A 188 11.02 10.98 -8.66
C GLY A 188 11.45 10.07 -7.52
N ALA A 189 12.77 9.92 -7.36
CA ALA A 189 13.32 9.16 -6.25
C ALA A 189 14.68 9.65 -5.76
N VAL A 190 14.93 9.48 -4.46
CA VAL A 190 16.23 9.67 -3.81
C VAL A 190 16.58 8.45 -2.96
N TYR A 191 17.77 7.90 -3.16
CA TYR A 191 18.24 6.68 -2.49
C TYR A 191 19.77 6.65 -2.38
N LYS A 192 20.30 5.69 -1.62
CA LYS A 192 21.75 5.50 -1.44
C LYS A 192 22.18 4.23 -2.18
N LEU A 193 23.20 4.32 -3.01
CA LEU A 193 23.80 3.18 -3.72
C LEU A 193 25.31 3.35 -3.70
N ASP A 194 26.01 2.34 -3.18
CA ASP A 194 27.48 2.30 -3.10
C ASP A 194 28.08 3.57 -2.47
N HIS A 195 27.50 3.98 -1.34
CA HIS A 195 27.82 5.20 -0.58
C HIS A 195 27.40 6.53 -1.24
N GLU A 196 26.91 6.51 -2.47
CA GLU A 196 26.49 7.72 -3.17
C GLU A 196 24.98 7.94 -3.07
N ILE A 197 24.57 9.20 -2.87
CA ILE A 197 23.17 9.59 -2.98
C ILE A 197 22.83 9.75 -4.46
N LYS A 198 21.85 8.98 -4.94
CA LYS A 198 21.31 9.06 -6.28
C LYS A 198 19.98 9.79 -6.26
N ASN A 199 19.79 10.73 -7.19
CA ASN A 199 18.53 11.42 -7.43
C ASN A 199 18.07 11.12 -8.85
N ILE A 200 16.88 10.56 -9.00
CA ILE A 200 16.31 10.15 -10.29
C ILE A 200 15.05 10.96 -10.55
N SER A 201 14.99 11.59 -11.72
CA SER A 201 13.82 12.36 -12.14
C SER A 201 12.67 11.44 -12.55
N TYR A 202 11.46 11.97 -12.63
CA TYR A 202 10.29 11.17 -13.03
C TYR A 202 10.43 10.56 -14.44
N ASN A 203 11.05 11.30 -15.38
CA ASN A 203 11.23 10.83 -16.76
C ASN A 203 12.27 9.71 -16.87
N ASP A 204 13.21 9.60 -15.93
CA ASP A 204 14.28 8.60 -15.96
C ASP A 204 13.95 7.36 -15.11
N LEU A 205 12.76 7.31 -14.52
CA LEU A 205 12.40 6.34 -13.48
C LEU A 205 12.15 4.93 -14.03
N PHE A 206 11.51 4.84 -15.21
CA PHE A 206 11.04 3.58 -15.81
C PHE A 206 12.10 2.95 -16.72
N ASP A 207 13.28 2.70 -16.18
CA ASP A 207 14.37 2.01 -16.88
C ASP A 207 14.18 0.48 -16.87
N CYS A 208 14.05 -0.12 -18.05
CA CYS A 208 13.89 -1.56 -18.24
C CYS A 208 15.15 -2.39 -17.91
N SER A 209 16.29 -1.75 -17.69
CA SER A 209 17.54 -2.41 -17.29
C SER A 209 17.51 -2.89 -15.83
N ASN A 210 16.67 -2.27 -14.98
CA ASN A 210 16.52 -2.56 -13.56
C ASN A 210 15.72 -3.84 -13.32
N LYS A 211 16.31 -5.00 -13.60
CA LYS A 211 15.67 -6.31 -13.47
C LYS A 211 15.84 -6.92 -12.07
N ILE A 212 14.88 -7.75 -11.67
CA ILE A 212 15.02 -8.62 -10.49
C ILE A 212 15.54 -9.99 -10.91
N ASP A 213 16.58 -10.46 -10.22
CA ASP A 213 17.06 -11.83 -10.32
C ASP A 213 16.73 -12.62 -9.04
N HIS A 214 15.60 -13.31 -9.07
CA HIS A 214 15.14 -14.19 -8.00
C HIS A 214 14.35 -15.37 -8.55
N ALA A 215 14.65 -16.59 -8.07
CA ALA A 215 13.98 -17.80 -8.53
C ALA A 215 12.45 -17.70 -8.36
N GLY A 216 11.71 -18.00 -9.42
CA GLY A 216 10.24 -17.93 -9.43
C GLY A 216 9.66 -16.55 -9.73
N LEU A 217 10.47 -15.48 -9.76
CA LEU A 217 10.08 -14.15 -10.21
C LEU A 217 10.72 -13.87 -11.57
N LYS A 218 9.92 -13.92 -12.65
CA LYS A 218 10.39 -13.67 -14.01
C LYS A 218 9.86 -12.35 -14.53
N ASP A 219 10.62 -11.75 -15.44
CA ASP A 219 10.21 -10.59 -16.24
C ASP A 219 9.77 -9.37 -15.40
N LEU A 220 10.27 -9.28 -14.17
CA LEU A 220 10.04 -8.13 -13.29
C LEU A 220 11.16 -7.10 -13.42
N ALA A 221 10.74 -5.84 -13.48
CA ALA A 221 11.60 -4.68 -13.33
C ALA A 221 11.18 -3.89 -12.08
N PHE A 222 12.12 -3.11 -11.54
CA PHE A 222 11.87 -2.22 -10.42
C PHE A 222 12.23 -0.78 -10.76
N TYR A 223 11.55 0.15 -10.08
CA TYR A 223 11.95 1.54 -10.06
C TYR A 223 12.07 2.03 -8.61
N PRO A 224 13.07 2.86 -8.27
CA PRO A 224 13.19 3.43 -6.92
C PRO A 224 11.99 4.34 -6.62
N ASN A 225 11.45 4.28 -5.40
CA ASN A 225 10.20 4.96 -5.06
C ASN A 225 10.41 6.06 -4.00
N ARG A 226 10.13 7.32 -4.36
CA ARG A 226 10.16 8.49 -3.44
C ARG A 226 11.50 8.59 -2.69
N ASP A 227 11.45 8.91 -1.40
CA ASP A 227 12.62 9.04 -0.54
C ASP A 227 12.87 7.72 0.21
N SER A 228 13.97 7.05 -0.11
CA SER A 228 14.46 5.90 0.66
C SER A 228 15.31 6.31 1.86
N LEU A 229 15.97 7.47 1.82
CA LEU A 229 16.89 7.93 2.85
C LEU A 229 16.19 8.20 4.18
N SER A 230 14.92 8.63 4.14
CA SER A 230 14.12 8.85 5.34
C SER A 230 13.94 7.60 6.21
N TYR A 231 14.14 6.39 5.65
CA TYR A 231 14.02 5.11 6.37
C TYR A 231 15.31 4.62 7.01
N ILE A 232 16.47 5.20 6.66
CA ILE A 232 17.75 4.90 7.32
C ILE A 232 17.66 5.08 8.84
N PRO A 233 17.18 6.23 9.38
CA PRO A 233 17.02 6.38 10.82
C PRO A 233 15.93 5.48 11.41
N VAL A 234 14.88 5.18 10.63
CA VAL A 234 13.78 4.28 11.06
C VAL A 234 14.31 2.87 11.34
N TYR A 235 15.16 2.35 10.47
CA TYR A 235 15.79 1.03 10.60
C TYR A 235 17.13 1.03 11.34
N LYS A 236 17.60 2.22 11.74
CA LYS A 236 18.87 2.45 12.45
C LYS A 236 20.08 1.96 11.65
N LEU A 237 20.11 2.21 10.34
CA LEU A 237 21.13 1.72 9.40
C LEU A 237 22.04 2.85 8.87
N PRO A 238 22.69 3.67 9.72
CA PRO A 238 23.43 4.85 9.25
C PRO A 238 24.62 4.50 8.34
N ASP A 239 25.24 3.35 8.57
CA ASP A 239 26.50 2.95 7.92
C ASP A 239 26.30 2.11 6.65
N THR A 240 25.06 1.80 6.25
CA THR A 240 24.81 1.02 5.04
C THR A 240 25.30 1.77 3.81
N ALA A 241 26.10 1.11 2.97
CA ALA A 241 26.55 1.60 1.69
C ALA A 241 25.37 1.80 0.73
N THR A 242 24.44 0.85 0.72
CA THR A 242 23.27 0.83 -0.17
C THR A 242 21.99 0.76 0.65
N PHE A 243 21.05 1.66 0.36
CA PHE A 243 19.73 1.70 0.96
C PHE A 243 18.73 2.18 -0.10
N ILE A 244 17.86 1.28 -0.56
CA ILE A 244 16.89 1.57 -1.62
C ILE A 244 15.56 0.85 -1.37
N ARG A 245 14.46 1.59 -1.52
CA ARG A 245 13.10 1.06 -1.59
C ARG A 245 12.55 1.27 -3.00
N THR A 246 11.87 0.28 -3.53
CA THR A 246 11.48 0.25 -4.94
C THR A 246 10.08 -0.33 -5.12
N THR A 247 9.49 -0.08 -6.29
CA THR A 247 8.25 -0.69 -6.71
C THR A 247 8.49 -1.64 -7.88
N LEU A 248 7.86 -2.83 -7.83
CA LEU A 248 7.93 -3.86 -8.87
C LEU A 248 6.78 -3.73 -9.87
N ARG A 249 7.09 -3.93 -11.16
CA ARG A 249 6.12 -4.23 -12.22
C ARG A 249 6.70 -5.26 -13.18
N HIS A 250 5.87 -5.79 -14.06
CA HIS A 250 6.34 -6.46 -15.26
C HIS A 250 7.17 -5.48 -16.12
N VAL A 251 8.21 -5.98 -16.79
CA VAL A 251 9.13 -5.16 -17.61
C VAL A 251 8.39 -4.44 -18.74
N ASP A 252 7.36 -5.05 -19.34
CA ASP A 252 6.60 -4.41 -20.43
C ASP A 252 5.82 -3.19 -19.96
N PHE A 253 5.36 -3.17 -18.70
CA PHE A 253 4.71 -1.99 -18.12
C PHE A 253 5.60 -0.75 -18.26
N PHE A 254 6.91 -0.89 -18.08
CA PHE A 254 7.85 0.22 -18.15
C PHE A 254 7.89 0.79 -19.58
N LYS A 255 7.92 -0.06 -20.62
CA LYS A 255 7.96 0.36 -22.03
C LYS A 255 6.76 1.23 -22.43
N GLY A 256 5.56 0.83 -21.99
CA GLY A 256 4.33 1.58 -22.23
C GLY A 256 4.22 2.83 -21.36
N TRP A 257 4.47 2.69 -20.06
CA TRP A 257 4.26 3.77 -19.11
C TRP A 257 5.29 4.89 -19.27
N ASN A 258 6.52 4.58 -19.68
CA ASN A 258 7.53 5.58 -19.97
C ASN A 258 7.07 6.56 -21.07
N ALA A 259 6.40 6.08 -22.11
CA ALA A 259 5.82 6.93 -23.16
C ALA A 259 4.69 7.84 -22.62
N VAL A 260 3.83 7.30 -21.75
CA VAL A 260 2.75 8.04 -21.09
C VAL A 260 3.30 9.18 -20.22
N VAL A 261 4.38 8.92 -19.48
CA VAL A 261 5.07 9.89 -18.63
C VAL A 261 5.72 11.01 -19.46
N HIS A 262 6.51 10.66 -20.47
CA HIS A 262 7.18 11.63 -21.34
C HIS A 262 6.19 12.50 -22.13
N ALA A 263 5.01 11.97 -22.45
CA ALA A 263 3.93 12.70 -23.08
C ALA A 263 3.16 13.64 -22.14
N GLY A 264 3.46 13.61 -20.82
CA GLY A 264 2.79 14.43 -19.83
C GLY A 264 1.34 14.01 -19.53
N LEU A 265 0.94 12.79 -19.89
CA LEU A 265 -0.44 12.33 -19.73
C LEU A 265 -0.81 12.03 -18.27
N THR A 266 0.17 11.96 -17.37
CA THR A 266 -0.04 11.82 -15.91
C THR A 266 -0.18 13.17 -15.19
N ASN A 267 -0.18 14.29 -15.92
CA ASN A 267 -0.27 15.61 -15.32
C ASN A 267 -1.64 15.87 -14.67
N GLU A 268 -1.65 16.20 -13.38
CA GLU A 268 -2.85 16.49 -12.60
C GLU A 268 -3.12 17.99 -12.35
N THR A 269 -2.19 18.87 -12.70
CA THR A 269 -2.26 20.31 -12.38
C THR A 269 -2.70 21.16 -13.57
N ALA A 270 -2.40 20.73 -14.79
CA ALA A 270 -2.81 21.39 -16.01
C ALA A 270 -4.32 21.20 -16.24
N VAL A 271 -5.04 22.31 -16.27
CA VAL A 271 -6.48 22.31 -16.55
C VAL A 271 -6.70 22.01 -18.04
N ILE A 272 -7.60 21.08 -18.32
CA ILE A 272 -7.99 20.72 -19.68
C ILE A 272 -9.47 21.06 -19.94
N ASP A 273 -9.81 21.40 -21.18
CA ASP A 273 -11.20 21.45 -21.65
C ASP A 273 -11.55 20.13 -22.34
N ALA A 274 -12.39 19.33 -21.70
CA ALA A 274 -12.84 18.04 -22.22
C ALA A 274 -13.83 18.17 -23.40
N LYS A 275 -14.39 19.36 -23.65
CA LYS A 275 -15.46 19.56 -24.62
C LYS A 275 -15.00 19.28 -26.05
N GLY A 276 -15.58 18.26 -26.68
CA GLY A 276 -15.25 17.86 -28.06
C GLY A 276 -13.88 17.21 -28.22
N LEU A 277 -13.21 16.90 -27.11
CA LEU A 277 -11.95 16.18 -27.07
C LEU A 277 -12.20 14.67 -27.14
N THR A 278 -11.45 13.97 -27.98
CA THR A 278 -11.45 12.50 -28.07
C THR A 278 -10.12 11.97 -27.57
N PHE A 279 -10.05 10.69 -27.16
CA PHE A 279 -8.79 10.09 -26.69
C PHE A 279 -7.69 10.25 -27.73
N LYS A 280 -7.99 9.98 -29.01
CA LYS A 280 -7.08 10.19 -30.15
C LYS A 280 -6.50 11.60 -30.23
N LYS A 281 -7.30 12.64 -29.98
CA LYS A 281 -6.85 14.04 -30.01
C LYS A 281 -6.07 14.41 -28.76
N TRP A 282 -6.52 13.97 -27.60
CA TRP A 282 -5.87 14.21 -26.31
C TRP A 282 -4.49 13.56 -26.23
N SER A 283 -4.34 12.34 -26.75
CA SER A 283 -3.11 11.57 -26.64
C SER A 283 -2.08 11.90 -27.73
N VAL A 284 -2.29 12.91 -28.58
CA VAL A 284 -1.31 13.32 -29.62
C VAL A 284 0.11 13.48 -29.08
N PRO A 285 0.34 14.04 -27.87
CA PRO A 285 1.69 14.14 -27.30
C PRO A 285 2.43 12.82 -27.12
N VAL A 286 1.73 11.66 -27.13
CA VAL A 286 2.36 10.34 -27.01
C VAL A 286 3.03 9.88 -28.30
N LEU A 287 2.62 10.41 -29.46
CA LEU A 287 3.05 9.92 -30.77
C LEU A 287 4.58 9.85 -30.98
N PRO A 288 5.39 10.83 -30.52
CA PRO A 288 6.85 10.76 -30.63
C PRO A 288 7.48 9.60 -29.83
N PHE A 289 6.77 9.06 -28.83
CA PHE A 289 7.23 8.01 -27.93
C PHE A 289 6.61 6.64 -28.26
N VAL A 290 5.90 6.52 -29.39
CA VAL A 290 5.35 5.25 -29.86
C VAL A 290 6.43 4.50 -30.62
N HIS A 291 6.73 3.30 -30.15
CA HIS A 291 7.68 2.38 -30.75
C HIS A 291 7.03 1.00 -30.91
N GLU A 292 7.59 0.14 -31.77
CA GLU A 292 7.02 -1.19 -32.03
C GLU A 292 6.85 -2.01 -30.74
N GLU A 293 7.73 -1.84 -29.76
CA GLU A 293 7.65 -2.53 -28.47
C GLU A 293 6.53 -2.07 -27.52
N ASN A 294 5.97 -0.86 -27.71
CA ASN A 294 4.94 -0.31 -26.82
C ASN A 294 3.62 0.02 -27.51
N LYS A 295 3.59 -0.02 -28.84
CA LYS A 295 2.42 0.31 -29.66
C LYS A 295 1.19 -0.51 -29.31
N GLN A 296 1.35 -1.82 -29.05
CA GLN A 296 0.23 -2.69 -28.67
C GLN A 296 -0.37 -2.28 -27.32
N MET A 297 0.47 -1.95 -26.33
CA MET A 297 0.04 -1.48 -25.00
C MET A 297 -0.74 -0.17 -25.10
N LEU A 298 -0.17 0.82 -25.78
CA LEU A 298 -0.77 2.14 -25.97
C LEU A 298 -2.11 2.07 -26.74
N SER A 299 -2.19 1.17 -27.74
CA SER A 299 -3.41 0.90 -28.49
C SER A 299 -4.46 0.19 -27.63
N PHE A 300 -4.07 -0.82 -26.85
CA PHE A 300 -4.95 -1.56 -25.95
C PHE A 300 -5.59 -0.64 -24.90
N LEU A 301 -4.81 0.32 -24.38
CA LEU A 301 -5.31 1.33 -23.45
C LEU A 301 -6.34 2.28 -24.09
N GLY A 302 -6.49 2.28 -25.42
CA GLY A 302 -7.49 3.08 -26.13
C GLY A 302 -7.04 4.51 -26.44
N LEU A 303 -5.73 4.81 -26.33
CA LEU A 303 -5.21 6.17 -26.57
C LEU A 303 -5.57 6.70 -27.97
N PHE A 304 -5.61 5.83 -28.98
CA PHE A 304 -5.84 6.23 -30.37
C PHE A 304 -7.29 6.13 -30.84
N GLU A 305 -8.23 5.84 -29.92
CA GLU A 305 -9.65 5.71 -30.23
C GLU A 305 -10.29 7.10 -30.43
N ASP A 306 -11.11 7.26 -31.47
CA ASP A 306 -11.87 8.50 -31.72
C ASP A 306 -13.19 8.50 -30.92
N VAL A 307 -13.06 8.29 -29.60
CA VAL A 307 -14.15 8.25 -28.63
C VAL A 307 -14.00 9.46 -27.70
N PRO A 308 -15.10 10.15 -27.32
CA PRO A 308 -15.04 11.28 -26.41
C PRO A 308 -14.40 10.91 -25.06
N VAL A 309 -13.59 11.83 -24.53
CA VAL A 309 -13.06 11.71 -23.16
C VAL A 309 -14.17 11.98 -22.13
N PRO A 310 -14.01 11.58 -20.85
CA PRO A 310 -15.00 11.87 -19.82
C PRO A 310 -15.24 13.38 -19.67
N SER A 311 -16.48 13.82 -19.82
CA SER A 311 -16.85 15.24 -19.74
C SER A 311 -16.55 15.89 -18.37
N SER A 312 -16.40 15.08 -17.32
CA SER A 312 -16.06 15.52 -15.97
C SER A 312 -14.55 15.66 -15.70
N ALA A 313 -13.70 15.24 -16.64
CA ALA A 313 -12.25 15.29 -16.46
C ALA A 313 -11.75 16.74 -16.37
N LYS A 314 -10.90 17.02 -15.39
CA LYS A 314 -10.32 18.36 -15.16
C LYS A 314 -8.84 18.44 -15.52
N SER A 315 -8.18 17.30 -15.61
CA SER A 315 -6.75 17.16 -15.93
C SER A 315 -6.48 15.95 -16.84
N SER A 316 -5.30 15.88 -17.44
CA SER A 316 -4.86 14.70 -18.21
C SER A 316 -4.83 13.45 -17.35
N ALA A 317 -4.42 13.57 -16.08
CA ALA A 317 -4.45 12.47 -15.12
C ALA A 317 -5.87 11.89 -14.94
N ASP A 318 -6.93 12.71 -14.98
CA ASP A 318 -8.31 12.22 -14.86
C ASP A 318 -8.74 11.42 -16.09
N ILE A 319 -8.35 11.86 -17.29
CA ILE A 319 -8.61 11.13 -18.53
C ILE A 319 -7.87 9.79 -18.52
N LEU A 320 -6.58 9.81 -18.17
CA LEU A 320 -5.77 8.59 -18.07
C LEU A 320 -6.32 7.63 -17.03
N GLN A 321 -6.75 8.15 -15.86
CA GLN A 321 -7.37 7.35 -14.82
C GLN A 321 -8.59 6.59 -15.34
N TRP A 322 -9.46 7.26 -16.11
CA TRP A 322 -10.63 6.61 -16.71
C TRP A 322 -10.24 5.48 -17.67
N LEU A 323 -9.19 5.66 -18.49
CA LEU A 323 -8.71 4.60 -19.39
C LEU A 323 -8.17 3.40 -18.62
N VAL A 324 -7.33 3.62 -17.60
CA VAL A 324 -6.77 2.49 -16.83
C VAL A 324 -7.85 1.77 -16.01
N GLU A 325 -8.83 2.50 -15.47
CA GLU A 325 -9.97 1.91 -14.75
C GLU A 325 -10.88 1.08 -15.66
N THR A 326 -11.00 1.43 -16.93
CA THR A 326 -11.88 0.73 -17.88
C THR A 326 -11.19 -0.42 -18.60
N LYS A 327 -9.95 -0.21 -19.08
CA LYS A 327 -9.21 -1.16 -19.91
C LYS A 327 -8.35 -2.13 -19.09
N LEU A 328 -7.87 -1.73 -17.92
CA LEU A 328 -7.03 -2.58 -17.04
C LEU A 328 -7.81 -3.08 -15.81
N LYS A 329 -9.14 -3.17 -15.88
CA LYS A 329 -9.95 -3.66 -14.75
C LYS A 329 -9.75 -5.15 -14.50
N MET A 330 -9.91 -5.56 -13.25
CA MET A 330 -10.12 -6.96 -12.91
C MET A 330 -11.55 -7.38 -13.27
N LEU A 331 -11.69 -8.56 -13.85
CA LEU A 331 -12.92 -9.32 -14.01
C LEU A 331 -13.26 -10.06 -12.70
N PRO A 332 -14.52 -10.49 -12.48
CA PRO A 332 -14.95 -11.05 -11.20
C PRO A 332 -14.05 -12.16 -10.63
N ALA A 333 -13.60 -13.08 -11.49
CA ALA A 333 -12.75 -14.23 -11.12
C ALA A 333 -11.24 -13.95 -11.22
N ASP A 334 -10.83 -12.75 -11.64
CA ASP A 334 -9.42 -12.40 -11.71
C ASP A 334 -8.80 -12.35 -10.32
N LYS A 335 -7.52 -12.70 -10.27
CA LYS A 335 -6.69 -12.65 -9.07
C LYS A 335 -5.55 -11.67 -9.29
N ASP A 336 -5.23 -10.92 -8.26
CA ASP A 336 -3.98 -10.18 -8.15
C ASP A 336 -2.94 -10.99 -7.37
N MET A 337 -1.73 -10.48 -7.35
CA MET A 337 -0.60 -11.06 -6.66
C MET A 337 0.24 -9.95 -6.03
N ILE A 338 0.62 -10.14 -4.77
CA ILE A 338 1.64 -9.33 -4.12
C ILE A 338 2.97 -10.07 -4.19
N VAL A 339 4.01 -9.35 -4.58
CA VAL A 339 5.41 -9.78 -4.44
C VAL A 339 6.14 -8.75 -3.59
N MET A 340 6.82 -9.22 -2.55
CA MET A 340 7.77 -8.41 -1.78
C MET A 340 9.09 -9.15 -1.66
N LEU A 341 10.20 -8.47 -1.92
CA LEU A 341 11.55 -9.02 -1.84
C LEU A 341 12.43 -8.03 -1.07
N HIS A 342 13.03 -8.52 0.03
CA HIS A 342 14.12 -7.82 0.69
C HIS A 342 15.44 -8.49 0.35
N GLU A 343 16.45 -7.69 0.03
CA GLU A 343 17.82 -8.14 -0.19
C GLU A 343 18.73 -7.47 0.83
N PHE A 344 19.47 -8.29 1.58
CA PHE A 344 20.42 -7.85 2.59
C PHE A 344 21.82 -8.35 2.22
N GLU A 345 22.80 -7.47 2.37
CA GLU A 345 24.20 -7.85 2.48
C GLU A 345 24.73 -7.37 3.81
N TYR A 346 25.56 -8.18 4.45
CA TYR A 346 26.09 -7.87 5.77
C TYR A 346 27.43 -8.56 6.00
N VAL A 347 28.21 -8.02 6.93
CA VAL A 347 29.47 -8.60 7.40
C VAL A 347 29.23 -9.25 8.76
N GLN A 348 29.65 -10.50 8.91
CA GLN A 348 29.62 -11.23 10.17
C GLN A 348 30.85 -12.13 10.24
N ASP A 349 31.57 -12.10 11.36
CA ASP A 349 32.83 -12.87 11.54
C ASP A 349 33.86 -12.62 10.41
N ASN A 350 33.96 -11.36 9.96
CA ASN A 350 34.77 -10.93 8.80
C ASN A 350 34.42 -11.59 7.46
N GLN A 351 33.25 -12.23 7.35
CA GLN A 351 32.74 -12.80 6.11
C GLN A 351 31.58 -11.96 5.58
N HIS A 352 31.56 -11.75 4.27
CA HIS A 352 30.41 -11.19 3.57
C HIS A 352 29.35 -12.27 3.41
N LYS A 353 28.12 -11.96 3.79
CA LYS A 353 26.95 -12.84 3.66
C LYS A 353 25.83 -12.09 2.96
N SER A 354 24.96 -12.84 2.29
CA SER A 354 23.76 -12.29 1.69
C SER A 354 22.51 -13.06 2.13
N LEU A 355 21.38 -12.36 2.21
CA LEU A 355 20.09 -12.93 2.55
C LEU A 355 19.03 -12.28 1.66
N LYS A 356 18.22 -13.11 1.01
CA LYS A 356 17.02 -12.69 0.29
C LYS A 356 15.79 -13.19 1.03
N SER A 357 14.80 -12.34 1.26
CA SER A 357 13.54 -12.69 1.93
C SER A 357 12.38 -12.33 1.00
N CYS A 358 11.65 -13.34 0.52
CA CYS A 358 10.65 -13.21 -0.52
C CYS A 358 9.26 -13.62 -0.04
N LEU A 359 8.27 -12.76 -0.26
CA LEU A 359 6.85 -13.02 -0.02
C LEU A 359 6.12 -13.00 -1.36
N VAL A 360 5.33 -14.04 -1.61
CA VAL A 360 4.39 -14.11 -2.74
C VAL A 360 3.01 -14.48 -2.21
N VAL A 361 2.02 -13.62 -2.40
CA VAL A 361 0.63 -13.84 -1.96
C VAL A 361 -0.30 -13.65 -3.15
N LYS A 362 -1.23 -14.58 -3.36
CA LYS A 362 -2.28 -14.45 -4.38
C LYS A 362 -3.65 -14.13 -3.78
N GLY A 363 -4.42 -13.34 -4.51
CA GLY A 363 -5.82 -13.08 -4.22
C GLY A 363 -6.68 -14.31 -4.50
N GLU A 364 -7.92 -14.26 -4.04
CA GLU A 364 -8.93 -15.27 -4.35
C GLU A 364 -9.77 -14.87 -5.55
N ASP A 365 -10.14 -13.58 -5.62
CA ASP A 365 -10.98 -12.99 -6.64
C ASP A 365 -10.78 -11.46 -6.66
N SER A 366 -11.56 -10.76 -7.50
CA SER A 366 -11.47 -9.31 -7.68
C SER A 366 -11.85 -8.46 -6.45
N LEU A 367 -12.46 -9.05 -5.42
CA LEU A 367 -12.84 -8.41 -4.16
C LEU A 367 -11.90 -8.82 -3.01
N ARG A 368 -11.51 -10.10 -2.94
CA ARG A 368 -10.59 -10.70 -1.96
C ARG A 368 -9.18 -10.77 -2.54
N THR A 369 -8.67 -9.61 -2.89
CA THR A 369 -7.36 -9.42 -3.51
C THR A 369 -6.23 -9.69 -2.51
N ALA A 370 -5.06 -10.13 -2.98
CA ALA A 370 -3.82 -10.18 -2.21
C ALA A 370 -3.50 -8.81 -1.60
N MET A 371 -3.78 -7.72 -2.31
CA MET A 371 -3.66 -6.37 -1.75
C MET A 371 -4.61 -6.15 -0.57
N ALA A 372 -5.89 -6.51 -0.68
CA ALA A 372 -6.83 -6.38 0.44
C ALA A 372 -6.44 -7.28 1.63
N LYS A 373 -5.92 -8.48 1.37
CA LYS A 373 -5.38 -9.37 2.41
C LYS A 373 -4.21 -8.72 3.14
N THR A 374 -3.19 -8.31 2.40
CA THR A 374 -1.92 -7.82 2.97
C THR A 374 -2.01 -6.41 3.55
N VAL A 375 -3.02 -5.60 3.17
CA VAL A 375 -3.33 -4.32 3.84
C VAL A 375 -4.27 -4.51 5.02
N GLY A 376 -5.29 -5.36 4.88
CA GLY A 376 -6.36 -5.51 5.87
C GLY A 376 -5.96 -6.35 7.08
N LEU A 377 -5.33 -7.50 6.87
CA LEU A 377 -5.02 -8.42 7.96
C LEU A 377 -4.08 -7.83 9.02
N PRO A 378 -2.99 -7.09 8.68
CA PRO A 378 -2.15 -6.49 9.72
C PRO A 378 -2.92 -5.55 10.66
N LEU A 379 -3.87 -4.77 10.13
CA LEU A 379 -4.75 -3.91 10.94
C LEU A 379 -5.68 -4.72 11.86
N GLY A 380 -6.34 -5.74 11.30
CA GLY A 380 -7.27 -6.59 12.05
C GLY A 380 -6.56 -7.33 13.19
N ILE A 381 -5.40 -7.93 12.88
CA ILE A 381 -4.55 -8.63 13.84
C ILE A 381 -4.07 -7.67 14.93
N ALA A 382 -3.56 -6.48 14.57
CA ALA A 382 -3.14 -5.50 15.57
C ALA A 382 -4.31 -5.05 16.47
N ALA A 383 -5.50 -4.82 15.91
CA ALA A 383 -6.70 -4.48 16.69
C ALA A 383 -7.05 -5.57 17.70
N LYS A 384 -7.03 -6.84 17.26
CA LYS A 384 -7.24 -8.00 18.13
C LYS A 384 -6.21 -8.07 19.25
N LEU A 385 -4.93 -7.97 18.92
CA LEU A 385 -3.82 -8.05 19.88
C LEU A 385 -3.84 -6.91 20.91
N ILE A 386 -4.27 -5.72 20.52
CA ILE A 386 -4.50 -4.59 21.44
C ILE A 386 -5.66 -4.89 22.37
N LEU A 387 -6.80 -5.33 21.82
CA LEU A 387 -7.97 -5.66 22.62
C LEU A 387 -7.71 -6.81 23.59
N ASN A 388 -6.89 -7.80 23.22
CA ASN A 388 -6.49 -8.92 24.07
C ASN A 388 -5.31 -8.60 25.01
N GLU A 389 -4.86 -7.34 25.05
CA GLU A 389 -3.75 -6.88 25.89
C GLU A 389 -2.41 -7.60 25.61
N THR A 390 -2.24 -8.21 24.43
CA THR A 390 -0.96 -8.74 23.96
C THR A 390 -0.01 -7.60 23.61
N ILE A 391 -0.52 -6.57 22.93
CA ILE A 391 0.21 -5.30 22.70
C ILE A 391 -0.22 -4.31 23.77
N LYS A 392 0.72 -3.92 24.64
CA LYS A 392 0.50 -2.98 25.75
C LYS A 392 1.16 -1.62 25.52
N LEU A 393 1.96 -1.50 24.46
CA LEU A 393 2.58 -0.23 24.01
C LEU A 393 1.60 0.94 24.02
N LYS A 394 2.13 2.11 24.37
CA LYS A 394 1.46 3.41 24.32
C LYS A 394 2.34 4.41 23.57
N GLY A 395 1.73 5.49 23.10
CA GLY A 395 2.36 6.50 22.26
C GLY A 395 2.00 6.36 20.79
N LEU A 396 2.69 7.13 19.96
CA LEU A 396 2.58 7.12 18.51
C LEU A 396 3.69 6.24 17.92
N HIS A 397 3.30 5.20 17.19
CA HIS A 397 4.21 4.18 16.67
C HIS A 397 3.94 3.84 15.20
N ILE A 398 4.95 3.25 14.60
CA ILE A 398 4.92 2.46 13.36
C ILE A 398 5.43 1.05 13.71
N PRO A 399 5.24 0.01 12.88
CA PRO A 399 5.46 -1.37 13.32
C PRO A 399 6.91 -1.86 13.23
N THR A 400 7.83 -1.10 13.84
CA THR A 400 9.27 -1.38 13.85
C THR A 400 9.79 -1.97 15.16
N VAL A 401 8.92 -2.18 16.15
CA VAL A 401 9.28 -2.70 17.48
C VAL A 401 8.82 -4.15 17.68
N LYS A 402 9.62 -4.94 18.40
CA LYS A 402 9.42 -6.40 18.55
C LYS A 402 8.05 -6.79 19.10
N GLU A 403 7.53 -6.00 20.03
CA GLU A 403 6.21 -6.24 20.64
C GLU A 403 5.07 -6.15 19.61
N ILE A 404 5.26 -5.43 18.49
CA ILE A 404 4.30 -5.38 17.40
C ILE A 404 4.62 -6.44 16.35
N TYR A 405 5.81 -6.39 15.76
CA TYR A 405 6.07 -7.18 14.56
C TYR A 405 6.12 -8.69 14.83
N ASN A 406 6.55 -9.15 16.01
CA ASN A 406 6.61 -10.59 16.29
C ASN A 406 5.23 -11.24 16.31
N PRO A 407 4.27 -10.79 17.15
CA PRO A 407 2.96 -11.42 17.19
C PRO A 407 2.17 -11.19 15.89
N VAL A 408 2.29 -10.01 15.26
CA VAL A 408 1.58 -9.73 14.01
C VAL A 408 2.09 -10.62 12.86
N LEU A 409 3.41 -10.74 12.67
CA LEU A 409 3.97 -11.62 11.63
C LEU A 409 3.68 -13.11 11.90
N ALA A 410 3.64 -13.52 13.17
CA ALA A 410 3.30 -14.91 13.52
C ALA A 410 1.88 -15.26 13.07
N GLU A 411 0.90 -14.42 13.37
CA GLU A 411 -0.49 -14.66 12.95
C GLU A 411 -0.70 -14.47 11.44
N LEU A 412 0.04 -13.55 10.80
CA LEU A 412 0.05 -13.44 9.33
C LEU A 412 0.55 -14.74 8.67
N ALA A 413 1.52 -15.43 9.27
CA ALA A 413 2.00 -16.71 8.76
C ALA A 413 0.91 -17.80 8.83
N ASP A 414 0.09 -17.83 9.88
CA ASP A 414 -1.07 -18.73 9.99
C ASP A 414 -2.11 -18.46 8.88
N ALA A 415 -2.21 -17.22 8.41
CA ALA A 415 -3.03 -16.82 7.26
C ALA A 415 -2.35 -17.03 5.90
N GLY A 416 -1.19 -17.71 5.86
CA GLY A 416 -0.44 -18.00 4.63
C GLY A 416 0.36 -16.81 4.08
N ILE A 417 0.55 -15.74 4.86
CA ILE A 417 1.37 -14.58 4.52
C ILE A 417 2.71 -14.73 5.23
N GLN A 418 3.65 -15.42 4.57
CA GLN A 418 4.97 -15.70 5.13
C GLN A 418 6.07 -15.50 4.09
N PHE A 419 7.23 -15.05 4.56
CA PHE A 419 8.41 -14.90 3.74
C PHE A 419 9.20 -16.21 3.69
N VAL A 420 9.79 -16.48 2.53
CA VAL A 420 10.78 -17.54 2.32
C VAL A 420 12.14 -16.89 2.23
N GLU A 421 13.07 -17.32 3.09
CA GLU A 421 14.42 -16.77 3.19
C GLU A 421 15.42 -17.70 2.49
N THR A 422 16.30 -17.12 1.69
CA THR A 422 17.39 -17.81 1.01
C THR A 422 18.71 -17.15 1.39
N MET A 423 19.64 -17.94 1.92
CA MET A 423 21.01 -17.51 2.21
C MET A 423 21.88 -17.66 0.98
N GLY A 424 22.77 -16.71 0.74
CA GLY A 424 23.78 -16.75 -0.32
C GLY A 424 25.20 -16.62 0.18
#